data_AF-A0A7Y4L2M7-F1
#
_entry.id   AF-A0A7Y4L2M7-F1
#
_cell.length_a   1.000
_cell.length_b   1.000
_cell.length_c   1.000
_cell.angle_alpha   90.00
_cell.angle_beta   90.00
_cell.angle_gamma   90.00
#
_symmetry.space_group_name_H-M   'P 1'
#
loop_
_entity.id
_entity.type
_entity.pdbx_description
1 polymer ?
#
loop_
_entity_poly.entity_id
_entity_poly.type
_entity_poly.pdbx_seq_one_letter_code
_entity_poly.pdbx_strand_id
1 'polypeptide(L)'
;MTDLPGYLRPFVLGVLDGPEVRVDRLGELDIYRPVGSARTGAILFVHGGPAPPDLEVAPRDWPVYKGYATAAARRGAVAAVVDHSLIRGLGELPTAADEVEAAIGVLRSDPRVDPDRVVLWFFSGAGLLAGEWLDSRPDWLRGVALTYPLLATPPGVDDLVNAAEVIGKHKDLPVLLTKVGLERAELAGPVAEFVSAGGTALDIIDVPKGHHGFDMLDHTEESRAAVTKALDWAIAHLGEEPGAQGDLLVPPPPQIKTTTRRPAVKKAAEAAATAETPAEPVLVAEKAAAQDKPSEPEPIVIPEPVTAPAAVATSFVVDTPAARVVGREHSAYAAHDLEAFLAMYSPTAQISFADGTEMRGRRFLREFYQPLFDAGRCKTEVVQKLMQGEWVVEHQLAHDTGEPIARIALYRVSEGLITNVEFRS
;
A
#
# COMPACT_ATOMS: atom_id res chain seq x y z
N MET A 1 26.31 16.38 19.91
CA MET A 1 25.64 15.60 18.85
C MET A 1 24.64 16.52 18.19
N THR A 2 25.11 17.33 17.24
CA THR A 2 24.33 18.49 16.72
C THR A 2 24.60 18.78 15.25
N ASP A 3 25.49 18.01 14.64
CA ASP A 3 26.08 18.27 13.31
C ASP A 3 25.27 17.61 12.18
N LEU A 4 24.14 16.98 12.51
CA LEU A 4 23.18 16.42 11.56
C LEU A 4 22.10 17.46 11.19
N PRO A 5 21.70 17.55 9.90
CA PRO A 5 20.50 18.24 9.47
C PRO A 5 19.27 17.84 10.29
N GLY A 6 18.33 18.76 10.50
CA GLY A 6 17.15 18.54 11.36
C GLY A 6 16.40 17.24 11.04
N TYR A 7 16.24 16.94 9.75
CA TYR A 7 15.55 15.76 9.25
C TYR A 7 16.33 14.43 9.40
N LEU A 8 17.64 14.47 9.69
CA LEU A 8 18.46 13.30 10.02
C LEU A 8 18.71 13.14 11.54
N ARG A 9 18.10 13.98 12.38
CA ARG A 9 18.18 13.81 13.83
C ARG A 9 17.39 12.57 14.26
N PRO A 10 17.73 11.94 15.41
CA PRO A 10 16.98 10.80 15.91
C PRO A 10 15.50 11.16 16.12
N PHE A 11 14.62 10.18 15.95
CA PHE A 11 13.23 10.30 16.40
C PHE A 11 13.17 10.65 17.89
N VAL A 12 12.18 11.43 18.33
CA VAL A 12 12.10 11.90 19.72
C VAL A 12 12.05 10.76 20.74
N LEU A 13 11.36 9.66 20.42
CA LEU A 13 11.31 8.46 21.27
C LEU A 13 12.66 7.70 21.35
N GLY A 14 13.64 8.07 20.53
CA GLY A 14 14.99 7.50 20.51
C GLY A 14 15.08 6.22 19.68
N VAL A 15 16.16 5.44 19.92
CA VAL A 15 16.22 4.05 19.47
C VAL A 15 15.22 3.26 20.29
N LEU A 16 14.18 2.73 19.63
CA LEU A 16 13.17 1.91 20.29
C LEU A 16 13.77 0.53 20.61
N ASP A 17 13.60 0.05 21.85
CA ASP A 17 13.95 -1.32 22.23
C ASP A 17 12.96 -2.35 21.67
N GLY A 18 13.44 -3.57 21.43
CA GLY A 18 12.62 -4.70 20.96
C GLY A 18 13.16 -5.39 19.69
N PRO A 19 12.42 -6.38 19.15
CA PRO A 19 12.83 -7.12 17.96
C PRO A 19 12.86 -6.24 16.70
N GLU A 20 13.70 -6.60 15.74
CA GLU A 20 13.74 -5.94 14.43
C GLU A 20 12.37 -6.04 13.72
N VAL A 21 11.92 -4.93 13.14
CA VAL A 21 10.68 -4.87 12.38
C VAL A 21 11.02 -5.16 10.92
N ARG A 22 10.38 -6.17 10.33
CA ARG A 22 10.53 -6.45 8.89
C ARG A 22 9.90 -5.30 8.09
N VAL A 23 10.67 -4.73 7.17
CA VAL A 23 10.20 -3.75 6.19
C VAL A 23 10.21 -4.38 4.79
N ASP A 24 9.09 -4.31 4.07
CA ASP A 24 9.00 -4.62 2.64
C ASP A 24 8.83 -3.31 1.86
N ARG A 25 9.78 -2.96 0.97
CA ARG A 25 9.69 -1.78 0.09
C ARG A 25 9.00 -2.17 -1.22
N LEU A 26 7.88 -1.52 -1.54
CA LEU A 26 7.06 -1.72 -2.74
C LEU A 26 6.95 -0.39 -3.49
N GLY A 27 7.81 -0.18 -4.49
CA GLY A 27 7.97 1.11 -5.16
C GLY A 27 8.30 2.23 -4.16
N GLU A 28 7.37 3.18 -4.02
CA GLU A 28 7.49 4.33 -3.11
C GLU A 28 6.92 4.09 -1.70
N LEU A 29 6.41 2.89 -1.40
CA LEU A 29 5.80 2.52 -0.13
C LEU A 29 6.67 1.55 0.69
N ASP A 30 7.06 1.94 1.90
CA ASP A 30 7.74 1.06 2.87
C ASP A 30 6.74 0.48 3.86
N ILE A 31 6.45 -0.83 3.80
CA ILE A 31 5.52 -1.52 4.71
C ILE A 31 6.27 -2.19 5.87
N TYR A 32 6.10 -1.64 7.06
CA TYR A 32 6.60 -2.12 8.35
C TYR A 32 5.62 -3.13 8.94
N ARG A 33 6.05 -4.40 9.05
CA ARG A 33 5.17 -5.51 9.44
C ARG A 33 5.24 -5.82 10.94
N PRO A 34 4.09 -6.00 11.62
CA PRO A 34 4.06 -6.47 12.99
C PRO A 34 4.50 -7.94 13.09
N VAL A 35 4.88 -8.35 14.31
CA VAL A 35 5.25 -9.74 14.61
C VAL A 35 4.02 -10.65 14.44
N GLY A 36 4.14 -11.67 13.60
CA GLY A 36 3.09 -12.66 13.32
C GLY A 36 2.60 -12.65 11.88
N SER A 37 1.36 -13.09 11.68
CA SER A 37 0.70 -13.18 10.36
C SER A 37 -0.82 -12.98 10.43
N ALA A 38 -1.35 -12.45 11.54
CA ALA A 38 -2.75 -12.06 11.66
C ALA A 38 -3.07 -10.87 10.73
N ARG A 39 -4.36 -10.70 10.41
CA ARG A 39 -4.84 -9.57 9.61
C ARG A 39 -5.26 -8.44 10.56
N THR A 40 -4.62 -7.29 10.43
CA THR A 40 -4.72 -6.19 11.40
C THR A 40 -4.95 -4.85 10.68
N GLY A 41 -5.33 -3.81 11.43
CA GLY A 41 -5.46 -2.47 10.89
C GLY A 41 -4.11 -1.86 10.49
N ALA A 42 -4.15 -0.85 9.62
CA ALA A 42 -2.96 -0.21 9.07
C ALA A 42 -2.90 1.31 9.34
N ILE A 43 -1.70 1.84 9.52
CA ILE A 43 -1.43 3.29 9.60
C ILE A 43 -0.54 3.70 8.43
N LEU A 44 -0.99 4.63 7.60
CA LEU A 44 -0.16 5.27 6.57
C LEU A 44 0.38 6.60 7.09
N PHE A 45 1.70 6.73 7.17
CA PHE A 45 2.41 7.95 7.51
C PHE A 45 2.81 8.69 6.21
N VAL A 46 2.33 9.93 6.08
CA VAL A 46 2.48 10.77 4.88
C VAL A 46 3.35 11.98 5.23
N HIS A 47 4.58 12.01 4.70
CA HIS A 47 5.61 12.95 5.17
C HIS A 47 5.37 14.41 4.79
N GLY A 48 5.98 15.33 5.54
CA GLY A 48 5.99 16.76 5.23
C GLY A 48 6.74 17.15 3.95
N GLY A 49 6.56 18.41 3.54
CA GLY A 49 7.23 19.03 2.40
C GLY A 49 6.74 20.48 2.19
N PRO A 50 7.28 21.20 1.20
CA PRO A 50 8.48 20.84 0.44
C PRO A 50 9.74 20.94 1.30
N ALA A 51 10.85 20.39 0.80
CA ALA A 51 12.18 20.46 1.40
C ALA A 51 13.17 21.15 0.44
N PRO A 52 14.42 21.40 0.87
CA PRO A 52 15.48 21.83 -0.05
C PRO A 52 15.68 20.84 -1.21
N PRO A 53 16.03 21.29 -2.43
CA PRO A 53 16.15 20.43 -3.60
C PRO A 53 17.37 19.48 -3.55
N ASP A 54 18.26 19.69 -2.59
CA ASP A 54 19.53 19.00 -2.37
C ASP A 54 19.47 17.98 -1.21
N LEU A 55 18.30 17.36 -0.96
CA LEU A 55 18.15 16.25 -0.02
C LEU A 55 19.03 15.05 -0.42
N GLU A 56 19.98 14.68 0.45
CA GLU A 56 20.79 13.46 0.32
C GLU A 56 20.00 12.17 0.61
N VAL A 57 18.89 12.28 1.36
CA VAL A 57 18.09 11.14 1.85
C VAL A 57 16.60 11.46 1.69
N ALA A 58 15.86 10.53 1.08
CA ALA A 58 14.42 10.64 0.89
C ALA A 58 13.64 10.55 2.23
N PRO A 59 12.51 11.26 2.38
CA PRO A 59 11.75 11.30 3.63
C PRO A 59 11.39 9.94 4.25
N ARG A 60 11.02 8.92 3.46
CA ARG A 60 10.75 7.56 4.00
C ARG A 60 11.92 6.95 4.77
N ASP A 61 13.15 7.39 4.47
CA ASP A 61 14.37 6.94 5.12
C ASP A 61 14.84 7.85 6.27
N TRP A 62 14.11 8.93 6.60
CA TRP A 62 14.42 9.80 7.75
C TRP A 62 14.07 9.12 9.10
N PRO A 63 14.89 9.28 10.16
CA PRO A 63 14.70 8.57 11.42
C PRO A 63 13.32 8.77 12.07
N VAL A 64 12.70 9.94 11.90
CA VAL A 64 11.36 10.26 12.43
C VAL A 64 10.28 9.32 11.89
N TYR A 65 10.14 9.19 10.56
CA TYR A 65 9.09 8.36 9.95
C TYR A 65 9.36 6.86 10.13
N LYS A 66 10.62 6.43 10.03
CA LYS A 66 11.02 5.05 10.40
C LYS A 66 10.70 4.76 11.87
N GLY A 67 10.87 5.74 12.75
CA GLY A 67 10.55 5.67 14.18
C GLY A 67 9.06 5.51 14.45
N TYR A 68 8.21 6.36 13.86
CA TYR A 68 6.75 6.23 13.92
C TYR A 68 6.27 4.85 13.43
N ALA A 69 6.72 4.42 12.24
CA ALA A 69 6.29 3.16 11.65
C ALA A 69 6.78 1.94 12.45
N THR A 70 8.01 1.98 12.98
CA THR A 70 8.53 0.95 13.90
C THR A 70 7.75 0.90 15.21
N ALA A 71 7.36 2.05 15.77
CA ALA A 71 6.57 2.11 16.99
C ALA A 71 5.17 1.49 16.80
N ALA A 72 4.49 1.81 15.69
CA ALA A 72 3.20 1.23 15.35
C ALA A 72 3.29 -0.29 15.06
N ALA A 73 4.28 -0.72 14.28
CA ALA A 73 4.48 -2.13 13.96
C ALA A 73 4.78 -3.01 15.20
N ARG A 74 5.60 -2.50 16.15
CA ARG A 74 5.85 -3.21 17.43
C ARG A 74 4.63 -3.26 18.36
N ARG A 75 3.59 -2.47 18.09
CA ARG A 75 2.32 -2.45 18.83
C ARG A 75 1.20 -3.24 18.12
N GLY A 76 1.49 -3.94 17.03
CA GLY A 76 0.57 -4.90 16.38
C GLY A 76 -0.24 -4.37 15.20
N ALA A 77 -0.07 -3.10 14.81
CA ALA A 77 -0.62 -2.57 13.56
C ALA A 77 0.31 -2.91 12.37
N VAL A 78 -0.21 -2.93 11.14
CA VAL A 78 0.64 -2.67 9.98
C VAL A 78 0.94 -1.17 9.94
N ALA A 79 2.17 -0.80 9.62
CA ALA A 79 2.54 0.60 9.41
C ALA A 79 3.16 0.74 8.02
N ALA A 80 2.94 1.88 7.37
CA ALA A 80 3.55 2.17 6.08
C ALA A 80 3.99 3.63 5.97
N VAL A 81 5.09 3.87 5.26
CA VAL A 81 5.55 5.24 4.94
C VAL A 81 5.59 5.38 3.42
N VAL A 82 4.88 6.38 2.89
CA VAL A 82 4.88 6.72 1.45
C VAL A 82 5.85 7.86 1.19
N ASP A 83 6.73 7.68 0.20
CA ASP A 83 7.55 8.73 -0.43
C ASP A 83 6.71 9.40 -1.53
N HIS A 84 6.61 10.74 -1.54
CA HIS A 84 5.73 11.45 -2.48
C HIS A 84 6.25 12.83 -2.93
N SER A 85 5.73 13.26 -4.07
CA SER A 85 6.26 14.32 -4.91
C SER A 85 6.21 15.73 -4.30
N LEU A 86 5.34 15.98 -3.30
CA LEU A 86 5.27 17.23 -2.54
C LEU A 86 6.62 17.62 -1.90
N ILE A 87 7.52 16.66 -1.66
CA ILE A 87 8.86 16.98 -1.15
C ILE A 87 9.63 17.94 -2.08
N ARG A 88 9.37 17.91 -3.38
CA ARG A 88 10.04 18.73 -4.41
C ARG A 88 9.44 20.13 -4.58
N GLY A 89 8.19 20.36 -4.17
CA GLY A 89 7.53 21.65 -4.33
C GLY A 89 6.01 21.61 -4.12
N LEU A 90 5.42 22.76 -3.78
CA LEU A 90 3.97 22.91 -3.64
C LEU A 90 3.21 22.74 -4.98
N GLY A 91 3.87 22.98 -6.12
CA GLY A 91 3.30 22.71 -7.45
C GLY A 91 3.06 21.22 -7.74
N GLU A 92 3.67 20.32 -6.96
CA GLU A 92 3.53 18.88 -7.08
C GLU A 92 2.34 18.34 -6.26
N LEU A 93 1.56 19.21 -5.59
CA LEU A 93 0.45 18.83 -4.71
C LEU A 93 -0.60 17.90 -5.37
N PRO A 94 -1.07 18.13 -6.62
CA PRO A 94 -1.99 17.19 -7.27
C PRO A 94 -1.37 15.81 -7.50
N THR A 95 -0.12 15.76 -7.95
CA THR A 95 0.63 14.51 -8.15
C THR A 95 0.83 13.76 -6.83
N ALA A 96 1.14 14.49 -5.75
CA ALA A 96 1.28 13.93 -4.41
C ALA A 96 -0.06 13.41 -3.85
N ALA A 97 -1.20 14.00 -4.22
CA ALA A 97 -2.51 13.47 -3.87
C ALA A 97 -2.79 12.12 -4.55
N ASP A 98 -2.56 12.04 -5.88
CA ASP A 98 -2.70 10.80 -6.64
C ASP A 98 -1.71 9.70 -6.12
N GLU A 99 -0.50 10.08 -5.70
CA GLU A 99 0.51 9.18 -5.08
C GLU A 99 0.16 8.74 -3.65
N VAL A 100 -0.60 9.54 -2.89
CA VAL A 100 -1.09 9.12 -1.57
C VAL A 100 -2.32 8.21 -1.71
N GLU A 101 -3.24 8.49 -2.64
CA GLU A 101 -4.28 7.53 -3.03
C GLU A 101 -3.64 6.20 -3.49
N ALA A 102 -2.53 6.29 -4.22
CA ALA A 102 -1.75 5.12 -4.64
C ALA A 102 -1.29 4.25 -3.48
N ALA A 103 -0.59 4.85 -2.52
CA ALA A 103 -0.10 4.17 -1.33
C ALA A 103 -1.24 3.56 -0.51
N ILE A 104 -2.38 4.25 -0.37
CA ILE A 104 -3.57 3.73 0.30
C ILE A 104 -4.12 2.49 -0.42
N GLY A 105 -4.24 2.54 -1.76
CA GLY A 105 -4.70 1.42 -2.57
C GLY A 105 -3.79 0.18 -2.45
N VAL A 106 -2.47 0.37 -2.49
CA VAL A 106 -1.47 -0.71 -2.30
C VAL A 106 -1.55 -1.26 -0.87
N LEU A 107 -1.60 -0.38 0.14
CA LEU A 107 -1.66 -0.77 1.55
C LEU A 107 -2.93 -1.59 1.86
N ARG A 108 -4.11 -1.15 1.40
CA ARG A 108 -5.37 -1.88 1.56
C ARG A 108 -5.40 -3.22 0.79
N SER A 109 -4.52 -3.41 -0.18
CA SER A 109 -4.39 -4.68 -0.94
C SER A 109 -3.44 -5.69 -0.30
N ASP A 110 -2.65 -5.32 0.72
CA ASP A 110 -1.76 -6.27 1.38
C ASP A 110 -2.56 -7.32 2.18
N PRO A 111 -2.30 -8.63 2.04
CA PRO A 111 -3.12 -9.68 2.66
C PRO A 111 -3.06 -9.70 4.20
N ARG A 112 -2.16 -8.95 4.84
CA ARG A 112 -2.11 -8.75 6.29
C ARG A 112 -2.85 -7.50 6.77
N VAL A 113 -3.27 -6.64 5.85
CA VAL A 113 -4.07 -5.46 6.15
C VAL A 113 -5.55 -5.83 6.10
N ASP A 114 -6.27 -5.33 7.09
CA ASP A 114 -7.72 -5.24 7.03
C ASP A 114 -8.09 -3.96 6.27
N PRO A 115 -8.59 -4.05 5.02
CA PRO A 115 -8.80 -2.91 4.15
C PRO A 115 -9.85 -1.96 4.72
N ASP A 116 -10.66 -2.40 5.69
CA ASP A 116 -11.70 -1.59 6.31
C ASP A 116 -11.27 -1.03 7.68
N ARG A 117 -9.97 -1.06 7.98
CA ARG A 117 -9.37 -0.55 9.23
C ARG A 117 -8.06 0.19 8.96
N VAL A 118 -8.15 1.37 8.33
CA VAL A 118 -6.96 2.21 8.04
C VAL A 118 -7.06 3.57 8.72
N VAL A 119 -5.94 4.06 9.27
CA VAL A 119 -5.74 5.45 9.72
C VAL A 119 -4.71 6.13 8.81
N LEU A 120 -4.98 7.38 8.41
CA LEU A 120 -4.06 8.21 7.64
C LEU A 120 -3.44 9.26 8.55
N TRP A 121 -2.12 9.47 8.47
CA TRP A 121 -1.40 10.39 9.34
C TRP A 121 -0.51 11.33 8.52
N PHE A 122 -0.91 12.60 8.44
CA PHE A 122 -0.26 13.64 7.66
C PHE A 122 0.56 14.59 8.55
N PHE A 123 1.74 14.98 8.07
CA PHE A 123 2.69 15.84 8.79
C PHE A 123 3.01 17.10 7.99
N SER A 124 3.11 18.27 8.63
CA SER A 124 3.52 19.52 7.98
C SER A 124 2.76 19.78 6.66
N GLY A 125 3.46 20.02 5.55
CA GLY A 125 2.89 20.26 4.22
C GLY A 125 1.83 19.26 3.75
N ALA A 126 1.95 17.99 4.14
CA ALA A 126 0.97 16.96 3.75
C ALA A 126 -0.40 17.14 4.42
N GLY A 127 -0.54 18.05 5.39
CA GLY A 127 -1.86 18.50 5.88
C GLY A 127 -2.78 19.01 4.77
N LEU A 128 -2.21 19.56 3.69
CA LEU A 128 -2.96 19.97 2.48
C LEU A 128 -3.58 18.78 1.72
N LEU A 129 -3.02 17.58 1.86
CA LEU A 129 -3.53 16.34 1.23
C LEU A 129 -4.64 15.68 2.06
N ALA A 130 -4.95 16.20 3.26
CA ALA A 130 -5.95 15.62 4.15
C ALA A 130 -7.41 15.97 3.77
N GLY A 131 -7.63 17.07 3.05
CA GLY A 131 -8.96 17.63 2.78
C GLY A 131 -9.91 16.64 2.08
N GLU A 132 -9.45 15.96 1.04
CA GLU A 132 -10.24 14.96 0.29
C GLU A 132 -10.77 13.84 1.20
N TRP A 133 -9.96 13.35 2.14
CA TRP A 133 -10.32 12.30 3.09
C TRP A 133 -11.27 12.80 4.18
N LEU A 134 -11.17 14.09 4.54
CA LEU A 134 -12.07 14.78 5.47
C LEU A 134 -13.41 15.17 4.81
N ASP A 135 -13.52 15.14 3.48
CA ASP A 135 -14.77 15.29 2.74
C ASP A 135 -15.43 13.93 2.46
N SER A 136 -14.75 13.10 1.66
CA SER A 136 -15.26 11.80 1.19
C SER A 136 -15.54 10.80 2.31
N ARG A 137 -14.76 10.86 3.41
CA ARG A 137 -14.91 10.05 4.65
C ARG A 137 -15.30 8.59 4.36
N PRO A 138 -14.54 7.85 3.55
CA PRO A 138 -14.98 6.54 3.05
C PRO A 138 -15.07 5.51 4.19
N ASP A 139 -15.96 4.51 4.06
CA ASP A 139 -16.35 3.62 5.16
C ASP A 139 -15.22 2.78 5.77
N TRP A 140 -14.09 2.66 5.08
CA TRP A 140 -12.88 1.97 5.55
C TRP A 140 -11.96 2.83 6.42
N LEU A 141 -12.11 4.16 6.36
CA LEU A 141 -11.25 5.12 7.05
C LEU A 141 -11.68 5.21 8.52
N ARG A 142 -10.76 4.92 9.44
CA ARG A 142 -11.02 4.89 10.89
C ARG A 142 -10.52 6.13 11.62
N GLY A 143 -9.68 6.93 11.00
CA GLY A 143 -9.27 8.23 11.52
C GLY A 143 -8.27 8.95 10.64
N VAL A 144 -8.20 10.27 10.81
CA VAL A 144 -7.17 11.13 10.21
C VAL A 144 -6.39 11.81 11.32
N ALA A 145 -5.06 11.63 11.32
CA ALA A 145 -4.16 12.33 12.24
C ALA A 145 -3.39 13.43 11.49
N LEU A 146 -3.32 14.61 12.10
CA LEU A 146 -2.67 15.81 11.61
C LEU A 146 -1.63 16.25 12.63
N THR A 147 -0.37 16.43 12.22
CA THR A 147 0.73 16.79 13.13
C THR A 147 1.51 17.98 12.58
N TYR A 148 1.48 19.09 13.35
CA TYR A 148 1.91 20.44 12.92
C TYR A 148 1.53 20.79 11.45
N PRO A 149 0.27 20.59 11.03
CA PRO A 149 -0.09 20.61 9.62
C PRO A 149 -0.05 22.03 9.01
N LEU A 150 0.31 22.10 7.73
CA LEU A 150 -0.06 23.22 6.86
C LEU A 150 -1.49 22.96 6.37
N LEU A 151 -2.39 23.93 6.58
CA LEU A 151 -3.82 23.80 6.27
C LEU A 151 -4.39 24.93 5.39
N ALA A 152 -3.62 25.99 5.11
CA ALA A 152 -4.00 27.00 4.13
C ALA A 152 -3.44 26.65 2.77
N THR A 153 -4.33 26.46 1.79
CA THR A 153 -3.98 26.19 0.40
C THR A 153 -3.17 27.36 -0.19
N PRO A 154 -2.00 27.11 -0.81
CA PRO A 154 -1.19 28.17 -1.41
C PRO A 154 -1.89 28.84 -2.61
N PRO A 155 -1.66 30.14 -2.87
CA PRO A 155 -2.20 30.80 -4.06
C PRO A 155 -1.76 30.10 -5.36
N GLY A 156 -2.71 29.82 -6.25
CA GLY A 156 -2.47 29.09 -7.51
C GLY A 156 -2.53 27.56 -7.39
N VAL A 157 -3.13 27.03 -6.32
CA VAL A 157 -3.47 25.61 -6.15
C VAL A 157 -4.98 25.53 -5.91
N ASP A 158 -5.77 25.61 -6.98
CA ASP A 158 -7.21 25.81 -6.88
C ASP A 158 -8.01 24.49 -6.77
N ASP A 159 -7.38 23.34 -7.06
CA ASP A 159 -8.02 22.02 -7.14
C ASP A 159 -8.05 21.23 -5.80
N LEU A 160 -7.52 21.78 -4.69
CA LEU A 160 -7.48 21.09 -3.40
C LEU A 160 -8.66 21.45 -2.49
N VAL A 161 -9.33 20.41 -1.97
CA VAL A 161 -10.34 20.53 -0.92
C VAL A 161 -9.73 21.15 0.35
N ASN A 162 -10.25 22.29 0.79
CA ASN A 162 -9.82 22.93 2.03
C ASN A 162 -10.32 22.14 3.26
N ALA A 163 -9.37 21.60 4.05
CA ALA A 163 -9.66 20.83 5.25
C ALA A 163 -10.57 21.57 6.26
N ALA A 164 -10.44 22.90 6.39
CA ALA A 164 -11.26 23.70 7.32
C ALA A 164 -12.71 23.88 6.85
N GLU A 165 -13.00 23.74 5.55
CA GLU A 165 -14.36 23.85 5.01
C GLU A 165 -15.15 22.53 5.16
N VAL A 166 -14.45 21.40 5.23
CA VAL A 166 -15.06 20.05 5.22
C VAL A 166 -15.00 19.31 6.56
N ILE A 167 -14.19 19.76 7.52
CA ILE A 167 -14.05 19.11 8.85
C ILE A 167 -15.39 19.03 9.61
N GLY A 168 -16.30 19.98 9.42
CA GLY A 168 -17.63 20.00 10.06
C GLY A 168 -18.71 19.09 9.45
N LYS A 169 -18.39 18.27 8.42
CA LYS A 169 -19.39 17.42 7.75
C LYS A 169 -19.92 16.28 8.64
N HIS A 170 -21.20 15.94 8.48
CA HIS A 170 -22.02 15.15 9.42
C HIS A 170 -21.67 13.66 9.62
N LYS A 171 -20.69 13.09 8.92
CA LYS A 171 -20.31 11.67 9.10
C LYS A 171 -19.18 11.57 10.11
N ASP A 172 -19.39 10.84 11.20
CA ASP A 172 -18.40 10.67 12.26
C ASP A 172 -17.13 9.99 11.75
N LEU A 173 -16.08 10.79 11.57
CA LEU A 173 -14.71 10.38 11.28
C LEU A 173 -13.84 10.96 12.41
N PRO A 174 -13.16 10.12 13.22
CA PRO A 174 -12.23 10.61 14.23
C PRO A 174 -11.07 11.40 13.61
N VAL A 175 -10.82 12.61 14.11
CA VAL A 175 -9.72 13.47 13.62
C VAL A 175 -8.87 13.94 14.79
N LEU A 176 -7.58 13.62 14.74
CA LEU A 176 -6.58 14.04 15.73
C LEU A 176 -5.76 15.22 15.19
N LEU A 177 -5.66 16.29 15.98
CA LEU A 177 -4.75 17.40 15.74
C LEU A 177 -3.69 17.49 16.83
N THR A 178 -2.43 17.21 16.48
CA THR A 178 -1.26 17.53 17.31
C THR A 178 -0.72 18.89 16.89
N LYS A 179 -0.94 19.92 17.72
CA LYS A 179 -0.52 21.30 17.47
C LYS A 179 0.55 21.75 18.46
N VAL A 180 1.46 22.61 17.98
CA VAL A 180 2.66 23.03 18.71
C VAL A 180 2.57 24.50 19.09
N GLY A 181 3.12 24.88 20.25
CA GLY A 181 2.97 26.23 20.82
C GLY A 181 3.97 27.27 20.31
N LEU A 182 5.13 26.83 19.79
CA LEU A 182 6.14 27.67 19.16
C LEU A 182 6.10 27.50 17.62
N GLU A 183 4.88 27.44 17.08
CA GLU A 183 4.61 27.35 15.65
C GLU A 183 4.81 28.72 14.95
N ARG A 184 5.14 28.66 13.66
CA ARG A 184 5.30 29.80 12.78
C ARG A 184 3.94 30.47 12.51
N ALA A 185 3.92 31.80 12.46
CA ALA A 185 2.67 32.57 12.41
C ALA A 185 1.81 32.25 11.18
N GLU A 186 2.45 31.95 10.04
CA GLU A 186 1.80 31.56 8.79
C GLU A 186 1.09 30.20 8.84
N LEU A 187 1.42 29.34 9.81
CA LEU A 187 0.72 28.06 10.05
C LEU A 187 -0.27 28.15 11.21
N ALA A 188 0.08 28.90 12.27
CA ALA A 188 -0.73 29.01 13.48
C ALA A 188 -2.14 29.60 13.23
N GLY A 189 -2.27 30.54 12.30
CA GLY A 189 -3.57 31.11 11.89
C GLY A 189 -4.52 30.07 11.28
N PRO A 190 -4.14 29.43 10.15
CA PRO A 190 -4.94 28.38 9.51
C PRO A 190 -5.26 27.19 10.43
N VAL A 191 -4.34 26.83 11.33
CA VAL A 191 -4.59 25.81 12.36
C VAL A 191 -5.65 26.26 13.37
N ALA A 192 -5.68 27.54 13.76
CA ALA A 192 -6.73 28.07 14.64
C ALA A 192 -8.10 28.14 13.94
N GLU A 193 -8.13 28.46 12.64
CA GLU A 193 -9.35 28.42 11.82
C GLU A 193 -9.91 26.99 11.71
N PHE A 194 -9.05 26.00 11.40
CA PHE A 194 -9.41 24.58 11.39
C PHE A 194 -9.93 24.09 12.76
N VAL A 195 -9.30 24.49 13.87
CA VAL A 195 -9.79 24.19 15.22
C VAL A 195 -11.16 24.81 15.47
N SER A 196 -11.40 26.05 15.03
CA SER A 196 -12.69 26.71 15.17
C SER A 196 -13.79 26.09 14.30
N ALA A 197 -13.44 25.51 13.14
CA ALA A 197 -14.38 24.84 12.24
C ALA A 197 -14.71 23.40 12.67
N GLY A 198 -13.70 22.65 13.17
CA GLY A 198 -13.90 21.28 13.63
C GLY A 198 -14.54 21.18 15.02
N GLY A 199 -14.24 22.11 15.93
CA GLY A 199 -14.85 22.17 17.26
C GLY A 199 -14.74 20.84 18.02
N THR A 200 -15.88 20.22 18.33
CA THR A 200 -15.94 18.93 19.06
C THR A 200 -15.66 17.70 18.20
N ALA A 201 -15.45 17.85 16.88
CA ALA A 201 -15.02 16.74 16.00
C ALA A 201 -13.50 16.50 16.04
N LEU A 202 -12.74 17.30 16.80
CA LEU A 202 -11.29 17.22 16.91
C LEU A 202 -10.86 16.73 18.29
N ASP A 203 -10.12 15.61 18.31
CA ASP A 203 -9.22 15.30 19.41
C ASP A 203 -7.97 16.18 19.29
N ILE A 204 -7.56 16.84 20.39
CA ILE A 204 -6.41 17.75 20.36
C ILE A 204 -5.28 17.27 21.29
N ILE A 205 -4.05 17.39 20.80
CA ILE A 205 -2.81 17.25 21.56
C ILE A 205 -2.05 18.58 21.46
N ASP A 206 -1.90 19.24 22.58
CA ASP A 206 -1.14 20.48 22.72
C ASP A 206 0.31 20.19 23.13
N VAL A 207 1.26 20.73 22.35
CA VAL A 207 2.70 20.68 22.63
C VAL A 207 3.20 22.13 22.85
N PRO A 208 2.86 22.78 23.97
CA PRO A 208 2.99 24.23 24.14
C PRO A 208 4.42 24.79 24.06
N LYS A 209 5.46 23.95 24.17
CA LYS A 209 6.87 24.33 24.01
C LYS A 209 7.53 23.70 22.77
N GLY A 210 6.78 22.93 21.99
CA GLY A 210 7.28 22.34 20.75
C GLY A 210 7.30 23.35 19.60
N HIS A 211 8.26 23.17 18.69
CA HIS A 211 8.36 23.84 17.41
C HIS A 211 7.76 22.97 16.29
N HIS A 212 7.74 23.51 15.07
CA HIS A 212 7.47 22.73 13.86
C HIS A 212 8.50 21.58 13.73
N GLY A 213 8.07 20.31 13.73
CA GLY A 213 8.98 19.16 13.79
C GLY A 213 9.52 18.83 15.19
N PHE A 214 8.77 19.14 16.26
CA PHE A 214 9.12 18.84 17.65
C PHE A 214 9.52 17.36 17.93
N ASP A 215 9.05 16.43 17.10
CA ASP A 215 9.29 14.99 17.15
C ASP A 215 10.65 14.55 16.57
N MET A 216 11.43 15.48 16.02
CA MET A 216 12.83 15.30 15.61
C MET A 216 13.76 16.45 16.06
N LEU A 217 13.21 17.61 16.44
CA LEU A 217 13.98 18.76 16.91
C LEU A 217 14.01 18.90 18.43
N ASP A 218 12.86 18.72 19.10
CA ASP A 218 12.69 19.02 20.52
C ASP A 218 12.69 17.72 21.34
N HIS A 219 13.87 17.23 21.73
CA HIS A 219 14.02 16.01 22.54
C HIS A 219 13.59 16.19 24.02
N THR A 220 12.33 16.54 24.25
CA THR A 220 11.73 16.80 25.57
C THR A 220 10.72 15.72 25.95
N GLU A 221 10.43 15.59 27.25
CA GLU A 221 9.37 14.68 27.74
C GLU A 221 7.96 15.11 27.30
N GLU A 222 7.74 16.41 27.05
CA GLU A 222 6.49 16.93 26.49
C GLU A 222 6.29 16.39 25.06
N SER A 223 7.36 16.43 24.26
CA SER A 223 7.40 15.86 22.91
C SER A 223 7.21 14.34 22.91
N ARG A 224 7.91 13.61 23.80
CA ARG A 224 7.72 12.14 23.94
C ARG A 224 6.29 11.79 24.29
N ALA A 225 5.68 12.51 25.24
CA ALA A 225 4.32 12.27 25.69
C ALA A 225 3.30 12.54 24.57
N ALA A 226 3.47 13.63 23.81
CA ALA A 226 2.61 13.97 22.69
C ALA A 226 2.67 12.92 21.56
N VAL A 227 3.88 12.51 21.14
CA VAL A 227 4.08 11.46 20.13
C VAL A 227 3.51 10.12 20.61
N THR A 228 3.71 9.77 21.89
CA THR A 228 3.17 8.54 22.48
C THR A 228 1.64 8.56 22.46
N LYS A 229 1.00 9.63 22.95
CA LYS A 229 -0.45 9.79 22.96
C LYS A 229 -1.05 9.75 21.54
N ALA A 230 -0.37 10.34 20.55
CA ALA A 230 -0.82 10.31 19.16
C ALA A 230 -0.76 8.89 18.56
N LEU A 231 0.32 8.13 18.84
CA LEU A 231 0.42 6.72 18.45
C LEU A 231 -0.63 5.86 19.16
N ASP A 232 -0.87 6.09 20.45
CA ASP A 232 -1.90 5.39 21.23
C ASP A 232 -3.31 5.65 20.63
N TRP A 233 -3.62 6.91 20.29
CA TRP A 233 -4.88 7.31 19.65
C TRP A 233 -5.06 6.65 18.28
N ALA A 234 -4.03 6.68 17.43
CA ALA A 234 -4.13 6.13 16.08
C ALA A 234 -4.33 4.61 16.09
N ILE A 235 -3.65 3.91 17.00
CA ILE A 235 -3.77 2.45 17.15
C ILE A 235 -5.14 2.08 17.77
N ALA A 236 -5.63 2.84 18.75
CA ALA A 236 -6.95 2.60 19.35
C ALA A 236 -8.08 2.73 18.31
N HIS A 237 -7.99 3.69 17.38
CA HIS A 237 -8.99 3.88 16.33
C HIS A 237 -8.99 2.79 15.26
N LEU A 238 -7.92 1.99 15.11
CA LEU A 238 -7.98 0.76 14.32
C LEU A 238 -8.95 -0.28 14.91
N GLY A 239 -9.33 -0.18 16.18
CA GLY A 239 -10.22 -1.12 16.88
C GLY A 239 -9.61 -2.50 17.10
N GLU A 240 -10.41 -3.45 17.58
CA GLU A 240 -10.00 -4.85 17.82
C GLU A 240 -10.10 -5.73 16.55
N GLU A 241 -9.53 -6.94 16.58
CA GLU A 241 -9.64 -7.88 15.44
C GLU A 241 -11.07 -8.42 15.25
N PRO A 242 -11.52 -8.65 13.99
CA PRO A 242 -12.80 -9.31 13.65
C PRO A 242 -12.98 -10.77 14.14
N GLY A 243 -12.25 -11.22 15.16
CA GLY A 243 -12.38 -12.51 15.82
C GLY A 243 -12.61 -12.45 17.33
N ALA A 244 -12.56 -11.26 17.96
CA ALA A 244 -12.76 -11.12 19.41
C ALA A 244 -14.24 -11.24 19.83
N GLN A 245 -15.17 -10.86 18.96
CA GLN A 245 -16.61 -10.97 19.19
C GLN A 245 -17.10 -12.33 18.67
N GLY A 246 -17.04 -13.33 19.54
CA GLY A 246 -17.27 -14.73 19.17
C GLY A 246 -18.73 -15.10 18.94
N ASP A 247 -19.15 -15.12 17.67
CA ASP A 247 -20.41 -15.77 17.26
C ASP A 247 -20.18 -17.27 16.95
N LEU A 248 -19.71 -18.00 17.97
CA LEU A 248 -19.64 -19.46 17.94
C LEU A 248 -21.07 -20.04 18.06
N LEU A 249 -21.80 -20.04 16.95
CA LEU A 249 -23.14 -20.64 16.82
C LEU A 249 -23.10 -22.18 16.85
N VAL A 250 -22.68 -22.72 17.99
CA VAL A 250 -22.87 -24.13 18.38
C VAL A 250 -23.56 -24.12 19.75
N PRO A 251 -24.89 -24.37 19.82
CA PRO A 251 -25.59 -24.40 21.10
C PRO A 251 -25.05 -25.55 21.97
N PRO A 252 -24.74 -25.32 23.25
CA PRO A 252 -24.18 -26.36 24.12
C PRO A 252 -25.21 -27.48 24.35
N PRO A 253 -24.78 -28.76 24.37
CA PRO A 253 -25.68 -29.87 24.68
C PRO A 253 -26.20 -29.75 26.14
N PRO A 254 -27.45 -30.21 26.41
CA PRO A 254 -28.09 -30.01 27.70
C PRO A 254 -27.32 -30.68 28.85
N GLN A 255 -27.04 -29.92 29.91
CA GLN A 255 -26.18 -30.34 31.01
C GLN A 255 -26.79 -31.49 31.83
N ILE A 256 -26.25 -32.70 31.69
CA ILE A 256 -26.54 -33.82 32.58
C ILE A 256 -25.85 -33.58 33.93
N LYS A 257 -26.64 -33.22 34.94
CA LYS A 257 -26.18 -33.05 36.33
C LYS A 257 -25.63 -34.38 36.87
N THR A 258 -24.31 -34.52 36.87
CA THR A 258 -23.61 -35.70 37.40
C THR A 258 -22.72 -35.29 38.56
N THR A 259 -22.81 -36.00 39.68
CA THR A 259 -22.21 -35.59 40.96
C THR A 259 -20.70 -35.86 41.04
N THR A 260 -19.98 -34.98 41.73
CA THR A 260 -18.53 -35.06 41.90
C THR A 260 -18.09 -36.20 42.81
N ARG A 261 -17.11 -37.00 42.36
CA ARG A 261 -16.35 -37.91 43.24
C ARG A 261 -14.88 -38.06 42.79
N ARG A 262 -13.98 -37.33 43.44
CA ARG A 262 -12.53 -37.64 43.52
C ARG A 262 -12.36 -38.98 44.26
N PRO A 263 -11.29 -39.79 44.02
CA PRO A 263 -9.88 -39.37 43.97
C PRO A 263 -9.14 -39.96 42.72
N ALA A 264 -7.80 -39.98 42.57
CA ALA A 264 -6.68 -39.61 43.44
C ALA A 264 -5.50 -39.06 42.60
N VAL A 265 -4.52 -38.41 43.25
CA VAL A 265 -3.26 -38.01 42.60
C VAL A 265 -2.26 -39.17 42.66
N LYS A 266 -1.51 -39.39 41.57
CA LYS A 266 -0.20 -40.04 41.60
C LYS A 266 0.84 -39.22 40.84
N LYS A 267 2.11 -39.51 41.11
CA LYS A 267 3.27 -38.60 40.98
C LYS A 267 4.06 -38.86 39.68
N ALA A 268 4.77 -37.84 39.22
CA ALA A 268 5.63 -37.87 38.03
C ALA A 268 6.86 -38.80 38.17
N ALA A 269 7.52 -39.07 37.05
CA ALA A 269 8.88 -39.56 36.96
C ALA A 269 9.59 -38.90 35.75
N GLU A 270 10.77 -38.33 35.98
CA GLU A 270 11.70 -37.88 34.94
C GLU A 270 12.87 -38.85 34.84
N ALA A 271 13.33 -39.12 33.62
CA ALA A 271 14.71 -39.52 33.28
C ALA A 271 14.90 -39.30 31.76
N ALA A 272 15.96 -38.75 31.15
CA ALA A 272 17.30 -38.26 31.52
C ALA A 272 18.43 -38.99 30.77
N ALA A 273 18.88 -38.36 29.67
CA ALA A 273 20.27 -38.30 29.18
C ALA A 273 20.95 -39.53 28.50
N THR A 274 22.10 -39.22 27.88
CA THR A 274 23.09 -40.06 27.14
C THR A 274 22.57 -40.73 25.85
N ALA A 275 23.07 -40.52 24.62
CA ALA A 275 24.33 -40.03 24.01
C ALA A 275 25.45 -41.08 23.81
N GLU A 276 25.86 -41.27 22.54
CA GLU A 276 27.27 -41.43 22.08
C GLU A 276 27.39 -41.52 20.53
N THR A 277 28.57 -41.15 20.01
CA THR A 277 29.06 -41.24 18.60
C THR A 277 30.28 -42.19 18.58
N PRO A 278 30.85 -42.71 17.46
CA PRO A 278 31.62 -41.89 16.49
C PRO A 278 31.81 -42.43 15.02
N ALA A 279 32.46 -41.60 14.18
CA ALA A 279 33.39 -41.85 13.04
C ALA A 279 33.08 -42.89 11.91
N GLU A 280 33.22 -42.62 10.58
CA GLU A 280 34.35 -42.11 9.71
C GLU A 280 35.42 -43.18 9.34
N PRO A 281 36.35 -42.99 8.34
CA PRO A 281 36.56 -41.92 7.32
C PRO A 281 36.93 -42.46 5.88
N VAL A 282 37.63 -41.65 5.03
CA VAL A 282 38.45 -42.00 3.81
C VAL A 282 37.68 -42.29 2.48
N LEU A 283 38.12 -42.03 1.22
CA LEU A 283 38.95 -41.06 0.42
C LEU A 283 38.50 -41.27 -1.08
N VAL A 284 38.62 -40.44 -2.14
CA VAL A 284 39.57 -39.41 -2.66
C VAL A 284 40.80 -39.98 -3.41
N ALA A 285 41.15 -39.66 -4.67
CA ALA A 285 40.46 -38.98 -5.80
C ALA A 285 41.23 -39.15 -7.17
N GLU A 286 40.58 -38.79 -8.29
CA GLU A 286 41.12 -38.26 -9.59
C GLU A 286 42.26 -38.98 -10.38
N LYS A 287 42.04 -39.36 -11.68
CA LYS A 287 42.55 -38.66 -12.91
C LYS A 287 42.13 -39.33 -14.25
N ALA A 288 42.55 -38.77 -15.39
CA ALA A 288 41.94 -38.94 -16.73
C ALA A 288 42.94 -39.15 -17.90
N ALA A 289 42.47 -38.99 -19.16
CA ALA A 289 43.07 -39.25 -20.49
C ALA A 289 42.63 -40.61 -21.12
N ALA A 290 42.57 -40.78 -22.46
CA ALA A 290 43.14 -39.97 -23.55
C ALA A 290 42.16 -39.65 -24.71
N GLN A 291 42.68 -39.06 -25.78
CA GLN A 291 41.98 -38.54 -26.98
C GLN A 291 42.24 -39.42 -28.21
N ASP A 292 41.42 -39.30 -29.25
CA ASP A 292 41.93 -39.23 -30.64
C ASP A 292 41.00 -38.39 -31.55
N LYS A 293 41.41 -38.15 -32.81
CA LYS A 293 40.88 -37.07 -33.68
C LYS A 293 40.47 -37.59 -35.10
N PRO A 294 40.27 -36.77 -36.18
CA PRO A 294 39.00 -36.85 -36.93
C PRO A 294 39.12 -37.32 -38.40
N SER A 295 37.96 -37.54 -39.04
CA SER A 295 37.80 -37.64 -40.50
C SER A 295 36.47 -37.05 -40.97
N GLU A 296 36.47 -36.37 -42.12
CA GLU A 296 35.38 -35.58 -42.71
C GLU A 296 35.57 -35.56 -44.24
N PRO A 297 34.52 -35.43 -45.10
CA PRO A 297 33.13 -35.88 -45.01
C PRO A 297 32.75 -36.85 -46.15
N GLU A 298 31.53 -37.40 -46.15
CA GLU A 298 30.91 -38.02 -47.33
C GLU A 298 29.53 -37.38 -47.66
N PRO A 299 29.02 -37.49 -48.90
CA PRO A 299 28.12 -36.49 -49.47
C PRO A 299 26.64 -36.61 -49.06
N ILE A 300 25.94 -35.47 -49.18
CA ILE A 300 24.52 -35.32 -48.87
C ILE A 300 23.66 -36.18 -49.82
N VAL A 301 23.03 -37.22 -49.28
CA VAL A 301 21.87 -37.88 -49.89
C VAL A 301 20.61 -37.22 -49.33
N ILE A 302 19.74 -36.68 -50.19
CA ILE A 302 18.46 -36.10 -49.80
C ILE A 302 17.40 -37.22 -49.83
N PRO A 303 16.80 -37.62 -48.71
CA PRO A 303 15.65 -38.53 -48.72
C PRO A 303 14.41 -37.80 -49.25
N GLU A 304 13.53 -38.52 -49.95
CA GLU A 304 12.23 -37.99 -50.37
C GLU A 304 11.38 -37.55 -49.16
N PRO A 305 10.47 -36.58 -49.33
CA PRO A 305 9.72 -36.00 -48.22
C PRO A 305 8.74 -37.01 -47.62
N VAL A 306 9.18 -37.68 -46.55
CA VAL A 306 8.30 -38.49 -45.69
C VAL A 306 7.25 -37.55 -45.11
N THR A 307 5.99 -37.78 -45.49
CA THR A 307 4.83 -37.05 -44.99
C THR A 307 4.54 -37.45 -43.54
N ALA A 308 5.35 -36.91 -42.62
CA ALA A 308 4.97 -36.84 -41.22
C ALA A 308 3.57 -36.19 -41.14
N PRO A 309 2.63 -36.74 -40.35
CA PRO A 309 1.38 -36.05 -40.09
C PRO A 309 1.73 -34.68 -39.50
N ALA A 310 1.08 -33.63 -40.00
CA ALA A 310 1.27 -32.30 -39.46
C ALA A 310 0.99 -32.36 -37.96
N ALA A 311 2.05 -32.25 -37.15
CA ALA A 311 1.91 -32.13 -35.71
C ALA A 311 1.14 -30.83 -35.48
N VAL A 312 -0.14 -30.98 -35.16
CA VAL A 312 -0.96 -29.86 -34.69
C VAL A 312 -0.30 -29.43 -33.40
N ALA A 313 0.53 -28.39 -33.52
CA ALA A 313 1.08 -27.66 -32.41
C ALA A 313 -0.11 -27.00 -31.72
N THR A 314 -0.74 -27.79 -30.84
CA THR A 314 -1.60 -27.29 -29.78
C THR A 314 -0.74 -26.33 -29.00
N SER A 315 -0.87 -25.05 -29.32
CA SER A 315 -0.17 -24.00 -28.62
C SER A 315 -0.66 -24.07 -27.17
N PHE A 316 0.22 -24.55 -26.30
CA PHE A 316 0.07 -24.36 -24.87
C PHE A 316 0.22 -22.87 -24.63
N VAL A 317 -0.88 -22.14 -24.79
CA VAL A 317 -0.99 -20.72 -24.46
C VAL A 317 -0.92 -20.64 -22.94
N VAL A 318 0.32 -20.58 -22.43
CA VAL A 318 0.59 -20.48 -21.00
C VAL A 318 0.14 -19.10 -20.55
N ASP A 319 -1.08 -19.05 -20.04
CA ASP A 319 -1.74 -17.89 -19.44
C ASP A 319 -0.76 -17.17 -18.48
N THR A 320 -0.38 -15.95 -18.83
CA THR A 320 0.62 -15.19 -18.07
C THR A 320 -0.02 -14.55 -16.82
N PRO A 321 0.77 -14.19 -15.79
CA PRO A 321 0.25 -13.40 -14.68
C PRO A 321 -0.43 -12.10 -15.15
N ALA A 322 0.11 -11.45 -16.18
CA ALA A 322 -0.46 -10.28 -16.83
C ALA A 322 -1.83 -10.57 -17.47
N ALA A 323 -1.95 -11.67 -18.22
CA ALA A 323 -3.20 -12.08 -18.86
C ALA A 323 -4.33 -12.34 -17.85
N ARG A 324 -4.00 -12.84 -16.65
CA ARG A 324 -4.97 -12.98 -15.54
C ARG A 324 -5.39 -11.67 -14.91
N VAL A 325 -4.56 -10.63 -14.93
CA VAL A 325 -4.94 -9.28 -14.45
C VAL A 325 -5.91 -8.66 -15.45
N VAL A 326 -5.53 -8.61 -16.73
CA VAL A 326 -6.40 -8.11 -17.82
C VAL A 326 -7.70 -8.93 -17.92
N GLY A 327 -7.65 -10.25 -17.72
CA GLY A 327 -8.85 -11.10 -17.66
C GLY A 327 -9.81 -10.77 -16.51
N ARG A 328 -9.30 -10.31 -15.34
CA ARG A 328 -10.15 -9.82 -14.24
C ARG A 328 -10.67 -8.42 -14.50
N GLU A 329 -9.89 -7.56 -15.14
CA GLU A 329 -10.30 -6.22 -15.55
C GLU A 329 -11.49 -6.28 -16.52
N HIS A 330 -11.42 -7.08 -17.58
CA HIS A 330 -12.57 -7.37 -18.45
C HIS A 330 -13.77 -7.97 -17.71
N SER A 331 -13.52 -8.84 -16.73
CA SER A 331 -14.60 -9.47 -15.94
C SER A 331 -15.34 -8.44 -15.07
N ALA A 332 -14.62 -7.49 -14.48
CA ALA A 332 -15.21 -6.39 -13.71
C ALA A 332 -15.93 -5.38 -14.62
N TYR A 333 -15.32 -5.05 -15.78
CA TYR A 333 -15.93 -4.18 -16.80
C TYR A 333 -17.28 -4.74 -17.26
N ALA A 334 -17.32 -6.02 -17.67
CA ALA A 334 -18.55 -6.68 -18.12
C ALA A 334 -19.58 -6.96 -17.00
N ALA A 335 -19.16 -6.91 -15.73
CA ALA A 335 -20.04 -6.99 -14.57
C ALA A 335 -20.55 -5.63 -14.08
N HIS A 336 -20.10 -4.53 -14.69
CA HIS A 336 -20.35 -3.14 -14.27
C HIS A 336 -19.87 -2.82 -12.84
N ASP A 337 -18.82 -3.50 -12.38
CA ASP A 337 -18.15 -3.23 -11.09
C ASP A 337 -16.95 -2.28 -11.30
N LEU A 338 -17.19 -0.98 -11.09
CA LEU A 338 -16.17 0.06 -11.28
C LEU A 338 -15.03 -0.06 -10.25
N GLU A 339 -15.29 -0.49 -9.03
CA GLU A 339 -14.26 -0.64 -8.00
C GLU A 339 -13.33 -1.81 -8.33
N ALA A 340 -13.89 -2.97 -8.69
CA ALA A 340 -13.09 -4.13 -9.11
C ALA A 340 -12.33 -3.88 -10.43
N PHE A 341 -12.88 -3.05 -11.32
CA PHE A 341 -12.19 -2.59 -12.54
C PHE A 341 -10.99 -1.71 -12.20
N LEU A 342 -11.20 -0.60 -11.47
CA LEU A 342 -10.15 0.34 -11.09
C LEU A 342 -9.08 -0.30 -10.20
N ALA A 343 -9.44 -1.32 -9.40
CA ALA A 343 -8.50 -2.09 -8.60
C ALA A 343 -7.49 -2.92 -9.42
N MET A 344 -7.77 -3.23 -10.71
CA MET A 344 -6.80 -3.91 -11.57
C MET A 344 -5.78 -2.96 -12.22
N TYR A 345 -6.04 -1.65 -12.20
CA TYR A 345 -5.11 -0.62 -12.69
C TYR A 345 -4.11 -0.22 -11.61
N SER A 346 -2.88 0.09 -11.99
CA SER A 346 -1.93 0.72 -11.07
C SER A 346 -2.44 2.13 -10.73
N PRO A 347 -2.11 2.67 -9.55
CA PRO A 347 -2.61 3.97 -9.18
C PRO A 347 -2.14 5.11 -10.08
N THR A 348 -0.93 4.97 -10.66
CA THR A 348 -0.30 5.88 -11.61
C THR A 348 -0.51 5.45 -13.06
N ALA A 349 -1.49 4.58 -13.33
CA ALA A 349 -1.69 3.97 -14.65
C ALA A 349 -1.90 5.03 -15.74
N GLN A 350 -1.23 4.83 -16.86
CA GLN A 350 -1.26 5.71 -18.02
C GLN A 350 -2.11 5.06 -19.12
N ILE A 351 -3.17 5.74 -19.58
CA ILE A 351 -3.93 5.33 -20.77
C ILE A 351 -3.71 6.36 -21.88
N SER A 352 -3.30 5.87 -23.05
CA SER A 352 -3.13 6.67 -24.27
C SER A 352 -4.13 6.22 -25.34
N PHE A 353 -4.88 7.16 -25.89
CA PHE A 353 -5.92 6.93 -26.90
C PHE A 353 -5.43 7.28 -28.32
N ALA A 354 -6.13 6.75 -29.33
CA ALA A 354 -5.73 6.88 -30.74
C ALA A 354 -5.83 8.31 -31.30
N ASP A 355 -6.61 9.18 -30.65
CA ASP A 355 -6.73 10.62 -30.93
C ASP A 355 -5.57 11.46 -30.35
N GLY A 356 -4.70 10.85 -29.53
CA GLY A 356 -3.64 11.54 -28.79
C GLY A 356 -4.06 12.02 -27.39
N THR A 357 -5.29 11.75 -26.95
CA THR A 357 -5.69 11.97 -25.55
C THR A 357 -4.88 11.05 -24.64
N GLU A 358 -4.37 11.59 -23.53
CA GLU A 358 -3.64 10.84 -22.52
C GLU A 358 -4.23 11.09 -21.14
N MET A 359 -4.46 10.02 -20.38
CA MET A 359 -4.89 10.04 -19.00
C MET A 359 -3.84 9.39 -18.12
N ARG A 360 -3.67 9.92 -16.91
CA ARG A 360 -2.80 9.34 -15.87
C ARG A 360 -3.54 9.30 -14.57
N GLY A 361 -3.42 8.21 -13.83
CA GLY A 361 -3.92 8.13 -12.47
C GLY A 361 -5.31 7.49 -12.34
N ARG A 362 -5.53 6.75 -11.25
CA ARG A 362 -6.79 6.03 -11.00
C ARG A 362 -7.99 6.96 -10.79
N ARG A 363 -7.79 8.17 -10.28
CA ARG A 363 -8.83 9.20 -10.16
C ARG A 363 -9.38 9.65 -11.51
N PHE A 364 -8.52 10.04 -12.46
CA PHE A 364 -8.95 10.40 -13.82
C PHE A 364 -9.60 9.20 -14.54
N LEU A 365 -9.11 7.98 -14.31
CA LEU A 365 -9.77 6.76 -14.80
C LEU A 365 -11.19 6.61 -14.25
N ARG A 366 -11.42 6.85 -12.95
CA ARG A 366 -12.76 6.90 -12.37
C ARG A 366 -13.64 7.93 -13.07
N GLU A 367 -13.19 9.18 -13.18
CA GLU A 367 -13.94 10.29 -13.77
C GLU A 367 -14.36 9.99 -15.24
N PHE A 368 -13.49 9.38 -16.02
CA PHE A 368 -13.76 9.00 -17.42
C PHE A 368 -14.69 7.78 -17.55
N TYR A 369 -14.51 6.75 -16.73
CA TYR A 369 -15.27 5.50 -16.84
C TYR A 369 -16.61 5.52 -16.11
N GLN A 370 -16.80 6.32 -15.05
CA GLN A 370 -18.06 6.40 -14.29
C GLN A 370 -19.30 6.58 -15.20
N PRO A 371 -19.33 7.48 -16.22
CA PRO A 371 -20.50 7.64 -17.11
C PRO A 371 -20.72 6.50 -18.13
N LEU A 372 -19.79 5.54 -18.23
CA LEU A 372 -19.95 4.29 -18.99
C LEU A 372 -20.55 3.19 -18.11
N PHE A 373 -20.06 3.08 -16.87
CA PHE A 373 -20.53 2.14 -15.85
C PHE A 373 -21.96 2.46 -15.40
N ASP A 374 -22.24 3.73 -15.03
CA ASP A 374 -23.58 4.20 -14.63
C ASP A 374 -24.63 4.00 -15.74
N ALA A 375 -24.19 4.03 -16.99
CA ALA A 375 -25.03 3.83 -18.17
C ALA A 375 -25.21 2.34 -18.57
N GLY A 376 -24.55 1.40 -17.87
CA GLY A 376 -24.59 -0.03 -18.20
C GLY A 376 -23.96 -0.37 -19.56
N ARG A 377 -23.05 0.47 -20.09
CA ARG A 377 -22.52 0.35 -21.47
C ARG A 377 -21.22 -0.43 -21.61
N CYS A 378 -20.62 -0.86 -20.50
CA CYS A 378 -19.33 -1.56 -20.47
C CYS A 378 -19.40 -2.94 -21.16
N LYS A 379 -19.04 -3.00 -22.45
CA LYS A 379 -18.93 -4.27 -23.20
C LYS A 379 -17.79 -4.22 -24.22
N THR A 380 -16.82 -5.10 -23.99
CA THR A 380 -15.71 -5.38 -24.90
C THR A 380 -15.77 -6.83 -25.36
N GLU A 381 -15.57 -7.09 -26.65
CA GLU A 381 -15.41 -8.43 -27.23
C GLU A 381 -13.96 -8.60 -27.72
N VAL A 382 -13.22 -9.57 -27.16
CA VAL A 382 -11.80 -9.81 -27.51
C VAL A 382 -11.73 -10.79 -28.68
N VAL A 383 -11.37 -10.28 -29.85
CA VAL A 383 -11.29 -11.02 -31.13
C VAL A 383 -10.01 -11.86 -31.21
N GLN A 384 -8.88 -11.31 -30.76
CA GLN A 384 -7.58 -11.99 -30.69
C GLN A 384 -6.79 -11.50 -29.47
N LYS A 385 -5.95 -12.36 -28.89
CA LYS A 385 -5.08 -12.05 -27.74
C LYS A 385 -3.68 -12.62 -27.95
N LEU A 386 -2.66 -11.79 -27.81
CA LEU A 386 -1.24 -12.15 -27.75
C LEU A 386 -0.72 -11.82 -26.34
N MET A 387 0.16 -12.66 -25.79
CA MET A 387 0.65 -12.55 -24.41
C MET A 387 2.14 -12.84 -24.36
N GLN A 388 2.93 -11.94 -23.75
CA GLN A 388 4.38 -12.11 -23.61
C GLN A 388 4.89 -11.44 -22.32
N GLY A 389 5.09 -12.25 -21.28
CA GLY A 389 5.59 -11.77 -19.99
C GLY A 389 4.62 -10.81 -19.31
N GLU A 390 5.05 -9.56 -19.12
CA GLU A 390 4.26 -8.44 -18.58
C GLU A 390 3.25 -7.85 -19.58
N TRP A 391 3.37 -8.16 -20.88
CA TRP A 391 2.57 -7.57 -21.95
C TRP A 391 1.40 -8.46 -22.38
N VAL A 392 0.25 -7.84 -22.64
CA VAL A 392 -0.93 -8.44 -23.27
C VAL A 392 -1.39 -7.51 -24.38
N VAL A 393 -1.55 -8.01 -25.60
CA VAL A 393 -2.04 -7.24 -26.74
C VAL A 393 -3.31 -7.88 -27.27
N GLU A 394 -4.37 -7.10 -27.39
CA GLU A 394 -5.69 -7.57 -27.76
C GLU A 394 -6.25 -6.81 -28.95
N HIS A 395 -6.83 -7.53 -29.90
CA HIS A 395 -7.76 -6.95 -30.87
C HIS A 395 -9.17 -7.03 -30.26
N GLN A 396 -9.80 -5.88 -30.08
CA GLN A 396 -11.06 -5.70 -29.36
C GLN A 396 -12.12 -5.04 -30.24
N LEU A 397 -13.38 -5.42 -30.03
CA LEU A 397 -14.56 -4.66 -30.46
C LEU A 397 -15.21 -4.06 -29.21
N ALA A 398 -15.26 -2.74 -29.13
CA ALA A 398 -15.81 -1.99 -28.02
C ALA A 398 -17.22 -1.46 -28.37
N HIS A 399 -18.21 -1.74 -27.52
CA HIS A 399 -19.60 -1.33 -27.75
C HIS A 399 -20.02 -0.10 -26.93
N ASP A 400 -19.07 0.48 -26.19
CA ASP A 400 -19.23 1.58 -25.23
C ASP A 400 -20.02 2.79 -25.80
N THR A 401 -19.91 3.02 -27.12
CA THR A 401 -20.47 4.15 -27.89
C THR A 401 -21.64 3.78 -28.81
N GLY A 402 -22.22 2.58 -28.67
CA GLY A 402 -23.35 2.11 -29.49
C GLY A 402 -22.91 1.34 -30.73
N GLU A 403 -22.32 2.00 -31.73
CA GLU A 403 -21.67 1.31 -32.84
C GLU A 403 -20.36 0.63 -32.38
N PRO A 404 -20.06 -0.61 -32.81
CA PRO A 404 -18.85 -1.31 -32.38
C PRO A 404 -17.58 -0.67 -32.96
N ILE A 405 -16.68 -0.20 -32.10
CA ILE A 405 -15.37 0.32 -32.50
C ILE A 405 -14.33 -0.79 -32.39
N ALA A 406 -13.71 -1.16 -33.51
CA ALA A 406 -12.53 -2.01 -33.51
C ALA A 406 -11.31 -1.23 -33.03
N ARG A 407 -10.56 -1.79 -32.07
CA ARG A 407 -9.31 -1.22 -31.54
C ARG A 407 -8.29 -2.30 -31.19
N ILE A 408 -7.00 -1.99 -31.31
CA ILE A 408 -5.93 -2.76 -30.67
C ILE A 408 -5.66 -2.12 -29.30
N ALA A 409 -5.66 -2.92 -28.24
CA ALA A 409 -5.32 -2.51 -26.89
C ALA A 409 -4.02 -3.19 -26.45
N LEU A 410 -2.98 -2.42 -26.14
CA LEU A 410 -1.71 -2.91 -25.62
C LEU A 410 -1.63 -2.62 -24.12
N TYR A 411 -1.78 -3.67 -23.31
CA TYR A 411 -1.69 -3.61 -21.86
C TYR A 411 -0.28 -3.97 -21.39
N ARG A 412 0.25 -3.21 -20.42
CA ARG A 412 1.43 -3.58 -19.61
C ARG A 412 1.00 -3.84 -18.17
N VAL A 413 1.47 -4.93 -17.58
CA VAL A 413 1.15 -5.30 -16.18
C VAL A 413 2.44 -5.51 -15.38
N SER A 414 2.68 -4.62 -14.41
CA SER A 414 3.76 -4.76 -13.42
C SER A 414 3.19 -5.02 -12.04
N GLU A 415 3.89 -5.84 -11.23
CA GLU A 415 3.54 -6.17 -9.84
C GLU A 415 2.08 -6.67 -9.60
N GLY A 416 1.39 -7.09 -10.66
CA GLY A 416 -0.01 -7.56 -10.62
C GLY A 416 -1.06 -6.50 -10.98
N LEU A 417 -0.66 -5.31 -11.42
CA LEU A 417 -1.53 -4.19 -11.79
C LEU A 417 -1.20 -3.66 -13.20
N ILE A 418 -2.21 -3.21 -13.94
CA ILE A 418 -2.07 -2.63 -15.29
C ILE A 418 -1.43 -1.23 -15.16
N THR A 419 -0.19 -1.06 -15.61
CA THR A 419 0.52 0.23 -15.54
C THR A 419 0.31 1.10 -16.76
N ASN A 420 0.06 0.49 -17.93
CA ASN A 420 -0.12 1.20 -19.18
C ASN A 420 -1.19 0.50 -20.03
N VAL A 421 -2.05 1.29 -20.70
CA VAL A 421 -2.90 0.82 -21.80
C VAL A 421 -2.75 1.77 -22.97
N GLU A 422 -2.39 1.25 -24.14
CA GLU A 422 -2.31 2.01 -25.38
C GLU A 422 -3.39 1.52 -26.35
N PHE A 423 -4.35 2.38 -26.69
CA PHE A 423 -5.38 2.09 -27.68
C PHE A 423 -4.98 2.64 -29.06
N ARG A 424 -5.00 1.76 -30.07
CA ARG A 424 -4.82 2.09 -31.49
C ARG A 424 -6.06 1.70 -32.28
N SER A 425 -6.35 2.44 -33.35
CA SER A 425 -7.46 2.22 -34.29
C SER A 425 -6.93 2.00 -35.70
#